data_AF-A0A1V5J640-F1
#
_entry.id   AF-A0A1V5J640-F1
#
_cell.length_a   1.000
_cell.length_b   1.000
_cell.length_c   1.000
_cell.angle_alpha   90.00
_cell.angle_beta   90.00
_cell.angle_gamma   90.00
#
_symmetry.space_group_name_H-M   'P 1'
#
loop_
_entity.id
_entity.type
_entity.pdbx_description
1 polymer ?
#
loop_
_entity_poly.entity_id
_entity_poly.type
_entity_poly.pdbx_seq_one_letter_code
_entity_poly.pdbx_strand_id
1 'polypeptide(L)'
;MTAFLALVNHIYKHEIKGEFQLRLWTDIYLLLVRYGKQILTSGLADAAEEAGIRKETVAVLTVMKQVWGVVLPEGMAVSSDAENAVVALFMNRLAHPESVGSITQREMFMKNLRALKSPLKKFIFILGDIIPSIGFMKRRYNCRSKMAAFLFYPHRLGKILWILGLLRTEKYDT
;
A
#
# COMPACT_ATOMS: atom_id res chain seq x y z
N MET A 1 -16.95 5.37 7.63
CA MET A 1 -16.35 4.32 6.79
C MET A 1 -15.13 4.80 6.00
N THR A 2 -15.24 5.81 5.12
CA THR A 2 -14.13 6.29 4.26
C THR A 2 -12.86 6.67 5.03
N ALA A 3 -12.99 7.40 6.15
CA ALA A 3 -11.86 7.78 6.99
C ALA A 3 -11.10 6.57 7.56
N PHE A 4 -11.83 5.50 7.93
CA PHE A 4 -11.23 4.26 8.42
C PHE A 4 -10.43 3.56 7.32
N LEU A 5 -11.03 3.36 6.14
CA LEU A 5 -10.33 2.75 5.00
C LEU A 5 -9.11 3.57 4.55
N ALA A 6 -9.19 4.91 4.64
CA ALA A 6 -8.06 5.78 4.38
C ALA A 6 -6.91 5.56 5.38
N LEU A 7 -7.22 5.41 6.68
CA LEU A 7 -6.22 5.11 7.71
C LEU A 7 -5.61 3.71 7.54
N VAL A 8 -6.42 2.70 7.21
CA VAL A 8 -5.91 1.35 6.90
C VAL A 8 -4.90 1.40 5.75
N ASN A 9 -5.26 2.07 4.65
CA ASN A 9 -4.35 2.26 3.53
C ASN A 9 -3.11 3.09 3.91
N HIS A 10 -3.24 4.02 4.85
CA HIS A 10 -2.14 4.83 5.34
C HIS A 10 -1.13 4.01 6.16
N ILE A 11 -1.60 3.17 7.09
CA ILE A 11 -0.75 2.22 7.83
C ILE A 11 0.02 1.35 6.84
N TYR A 12 -0.70 0.76 5.88
CA TYR A 12 -0.07 -0.13 4.90
C TYR A 12 1.02 0.58 4.07
N LYS A 13 0.82 1.85 3.72
CA LYS A 13 1.86 2.66 3.05
C LYS A 13 3.10 2.89 3.89
N HIS A 14 2.96 3.02 5.22
CA HIS A 14 4.12 3.13 6.11
C HIS A 14 4.85 1.80 6.25
N GLU A 15 4.10 0.70 6.35
CA GLU A 15 4.70 -0.63 6.37
C GLU A 15 5.48 -0.95 5.09
N ILE A 16 4.97 -0.55 3.91
CA ILE A 16 5.70 -0.64 2.64
C ILE A 16 7.03 0.12 2.69
N LYS A 17 7.09 1.24 3.41
CA LYS A 17 8.30 2.06 3.54
C LYS A 17 9.27 1.54 4.60
N GLY A 18 8.94 0.45 5.28
CA GLY A 18 9.74 -0.05 6.40
C GLY A 18 9.51 0.73 7.70
N GLU A 19 8.43 1.51 7.79
CA GLU A 19 8.15 2.35 8.95
C GLU A 19 7.00 1.74 9.76
N PHE A 20 7.30 1.24 10.96
CA PHE A 20 6.26 0.90 11.92
C PHE A 20 5.90 2.11 12.77
N GLN A 21 4.61 2.51 12.75
CA GLN A 21 4.12 3.66 13.53
C GLN A 21 2.93 3.25 14.40
N LEU A 22 3.18 2.96 15.68
CA LEU A 22 2.13 2.59 16.64
C LEU A 22 1.03 3.66 16.76
N ARG A 23 1.38 4.93 16.57
CA ARG A 23 0.42 6.05 16.56
C ARG A 23 -0.74 5.81 15.59
N LEU A 24 -0.46 5.34 14.37
CA LEU A 24 -1.50 5.12 13.37
C LEU A 24 -2.48 4.02 13.77
N TRP A 25 -1.98 2.98 14.44
CA TRP A 25 -2.81 1.92 15.01
C TRP A 25 -3.71 2.46 16.14
N THR A 26 -3.16 3.35 16.97
CA THR A 26 -3.92 4.02 18.03
C THR A 26 -4.99 4.96 17.45
N ASP A 27 -4.68 5.67 16.36
CA ASP A 27 -5.65 6.52 15.67
C ASP A 27 -6.84 5.69 15.14
N ILE A 28 -6.58 4.48 14.62
CA ILE A 28 -7.65 3.55 14.22
C ILE A 28 -8.47 3.10 15.43
N TYR A 29 -7.81 2.72 16.53
CA TYR A 29 -8.50 2.33 17.76
C TYR A 29 -9.44 3.44 18.24
N LEU A 30 -8.95 4.67 18.35
CA LEU A 30 -9.76 5.84 18.77
C LEU A 30 -10.92 6.11 17.81
N LEU A 31 -10.69 5.96 16.50
CA LEU A 31 -11.74 6.10 15.50
C LEU A 31 -12.84 5.03 15.67
N LEU A 32 -12.47 3.77 15.95
CA LEU A 32 -13.41 2.69 16.17
C LEU A 32 -14.15 2.82 17.51
N VAL A 33 -13.50 3.29 18.57
CA VAL A 33 -14.17 3.59 19.84
C VAL A 33 -15.26 4.65 19.63
N ARG A 34 -14.96 5.72 18.89
CA ARG A 34 -15.87 6.85 18.72
C ARG A 34 -16.95 6.62 17.66
N TYR A 35 -16.61 5.95 16.56
CA TYR A 35 -17.48 5.81 15.38
C TYR A 35 -17.69 4.37 14.94
N GLY A 36 -17.34 3.38 15.78
CA GLY A 36 -17.36 1.95 15.44
C GLY A 36 -18.71 1.48 14.90
N LYS A 37 -19.82 1.90 15.50
CA LYS A 37 -21.18 1.55 15.03
C LYS A 37 -21.48 2.02 13.59
N GLN A 38 -20.85 3.11 13.17
CA GLN A 38 -21.00 3.69 11.82
C GLN A 38 -19.97 3.14 10.82
N ILE A 39 -18.91 2.50 11.31
CA ILE A 39 -17.80 1.98 10.51
C ILE A 39 -17.95 0.47 10.30
N LEU A 40 -18.22 -0.27 11.38
CA LEU A 40 -18.34 -1.72 11.42
C LEU A 40 -19.75 -2.15 11.00
N THR A 41 -20.11 -1.82 9.76
CA THR A 41 -21.38 -2.20 9.13
C THR A 41 -21.15 -3.34 8.14
N SER A 42 -22.21 -4.03 7.72
CA SER A 42 -22.12 -5.10 6.71
C SER A 42 -21.45 -4.66 5.41
N GLY A 43 -21.58 -3.38 5.02
CA GLY A 43 -20.97 -2.83 3.81
C GLY A 43 -19.45 -2.58 3.89
N LEU A 44 -18.82 -2.75 5.05
CA LEU A 44 -17.38 -2.51 5.20
C LEU A 44 -16.54 -3.45 4.35
N ALA A 45 -16.94 -4.73 4.26
CA ALA A 45 -16.22 -5.73 3.48
C ALA A 45 -16.23 -5.40 1.98
N ASP A 46 -17.39 -4.99 1.45
CA ASP A 46 -17.55 -4.61 0.05
C ASP A 46 -16.78 -3.33 -0.27
N ALA A 47 -16.86 -2.32 0.61
CA ALA A 47 -16.10 -1.08 0.44
C ALA A 47 -14.58 -1.31 0.48
N ALA A 48 -14.10 -2.24 1.32
CA ALA A 48 -12.69 -2.61 1.38
C ALA A 48 -12.25 -3.41 0.14
N GLU A 49 -13.11 -4.24 -0.43
CA GLU A 49 -12.86 -4.98 -1.67
C GLU A 49 -12.82 -4.02 -2.88
N GLU A 50 -13.75 -3.07 -2.96
CA GLU A 50 -13.75 -2.02 -3.99
C GLU A 50 -12.48 -1.16 -3.93
N ALA A 51 -12.04 -0.82 -2.72
CA ALA A 51 -10.79 -0.09 -2.49
C ALA A 51 -9.53 -0.96 -2.70
N GLY A 52 -9.67 -2.28 -2.89
CA GLY A 52 -8.55 -3.21 -3.11
C GLY A 52 -7.68 -3.44 -1.88
N ILE A 53 -8.20 -3.17 -0.67
CA ILE A 53 -7.48 -3.27 0.62
C ILE A 53 -8.18 -4.20 1.62
N ARG A 54 -8.96 -5.17 1.13
CA ARG A 54 -9.73 -6.07 2.00
C ARG A 54 -8.84 -6.89 2.94
N LYS A 55 -7.71 -7.40 2.45
CA LYS A 55 -6.77 -8.18 3.28
C LYS A 55 -6.16 -7.33 4.40
N GLU A 56 -5.73 -6.12 4.05
CA GLU A 56 -5.16 -5.14 4.98
C GLU A 56 -6.21 -4.72 6.02
N THR A 57 -7.44 -4.49 5.60
CA THR A 57 -8.57 -4.15 6.48
C THR A 57 -8.85 -5.27 7.48
N VAL A 58 -8.89 -6.51 7.01
CA VAL A 58 -9.07 -7.69 7.85
C VAL A 58 -7.94 -7.81 8.87
N ALA A 59 -6.68 -7.68 8.45
CA ALA A 59 -5.54 -7.74 9.36
C ALA A 59 -5.61 -6.67 10.45
N VAL A 60 -5.98 -5.44 10.09
CA VAL A 60 -6.17 -4.36 11.06
C VAL A 60 -7.28 -4.68 12.06
N LEU A 61 -8.44 -5.15 11.59
CA LEU A 61 -9.56 -5.52 12.48
C LEU A 61 -9.19 -6.66 13.42
N THR A 62 -8.45 -7.67 12.94
CA THR A 62 -7.92 -8.76 13.77
C THR A 62 -7.05 -8.23 14.89
N VAL A 63 -6.10 -7.33 14.59
CA VAL A 63 -5.25 -6.71 15.61
C VAL A 63 -6.09 -5.88 16.59
N MET A 64 -7.05 -5.08 16.10
CA MET A 64 -7.94 -4.28 16.95
C MET A 64 -8.76 -5.14 17.93
N LYS A 65 -9.24 -6.30 17.47
CA LYS A 65 -9.94 -7.27 18.31
C LYS A 65 -9.02 -7.89 19.36
N GLN A 66 -7.88 -8.41 18.95
CA GLN A 66 -7.03 -9.25 19.81
C GLN A 66 -6.12 -8.44 20.76
N VAL A 67 -5.61 -7.29 20.31
CA VAL A 67 -4.70 -6.45 21.11
C VAL A 67 -5.47 -5.39 21.91
N TRP A 68 -6.51 -4.80 21.30
CA TRP A 68 -7.27 -3.69 21.88
C TRP A 68 -8.68 -4.05 22.35
N GLY A 69 -9.12 -5.32 22.19
CA GLY A 69 -10.43 -5.78 22.67
C GLY A 69 -11.63 -5.19 21.92
N VAL A 70 -11.45 -4.72 20.68
CA VAL A 70 -12.56 -4.16 19.89
C VAL A 70 -13.56 -5.25 19.52
N VAL A 71 -14.83 -5.03 19.84
CA VAL A 71 -15.93 -5.93 19.48
C VAL A 71 -16.25 -5.79 18.00
N LEU A 72 -16.06 -6.88 17.25
CA LEU A 72 -16.39 -6.94 15.82
C LEU A 72 -17.76 -7.59 15.61
N PRO A 73 -18.54 -7.15 14.60
CA PRO A 73 -19.77 -7.83 14.19
C PRO A 73 -19.50 -9.26 13.72
N GLU A 74 -20.48 -10.15 13.91
CA GLU A 74 -20.43 -11.51 13.40
C GLU A 74 -20.23 -11.53 11.87
N GLY A 75 -19.40 -12.47 11.39
CA GLY A 75 -19.06 -12.59 9.97
C GLY A 75 -17.86 -11.74 9.50
N MET A 76 -17.27 -10.90 10.35
CA MET A 76 -16.02 -10.17 10.05
C MET A 76 -14.75 -10.86 10.57
N ALA A 77 -14.89 -11.98 11.28
CA ALA A 77 -13.77 -12.72 11.86
C ALA A 77 -13.07 -13.63 10.83
N VAL A 78 -11.78 -13.88 11.04
CA VAL A 78 -10.96 -14.80 10.23
C VAL A 78 -10.81 -16.11 10.99
N SER A 79 -10.34 -17.17 10.33
CA SER A 79 -9.96 -18.41 11.03
C SER A 79 -8.93 -18.13 12.13
N SER A 80 -9.03 -18.88 13.24
CA SER A 80 -8.22 -18.71 14.46
C SER A 80 -6.72 -18.70 14.18
N ASP A 81 -6.25 -19.56 13.30
CA ASP A 81 -4.81 -19.72 13.05
C ASP A 81 -4.23 -18.53 12.27
N ALA A 82 -5.00 -18.00 11.32
CA ALA A 82 -4.62 -16.79 10.59
C ALA A 82 -4.68 -15.56 11.51
N GLU A 83 -5.64 -15.51 12.45
CA GLU A 83 -5.70 -14.44 13.45
C GLU A 83 -4.42 -14.40 14.29
N ASN A 84 -3.98 -15.55 14.81
CA ASN A 84 -2.79 -15.66 15.66
C ASN A 84 -1.51 -15.23 14.93
N ALA A 85 -1.34 -15.63 13.67
CA ALA A 85 -0.17 -15.26 12.87
C ALA A 85 -0.08 -13.73 12.63
N VAL A 86 -1.21 -13.09 12.35
CA VAL A 86 -1.29 -11.62 12.16
C VAL A 86 -0.93 -10.89 13.44
N VAL A 87 -1.44 -11.34 14.59
CA VAL A 87 -1.15 -10.74 15.89
C VAL A 87 0.31 -10.94 16.28
N ALA A 88 0.87 -12.13 16.07
CA ALA A 88 2.28 -12.39 16.33
C ALA A 88 3.20 -11.48 15.49
N LEU A 89 2.87 -11.28 14.21
CA LEU A 89 3.59 -10.35 13.34
C LEU A 89 3.50 -8.92 13.87
N PHE A 90 2.30 -8.46 14.28
CA PHE A 90 2.13 -7.14 14.87
C PHE A 90 2.97 -6.97 16.15
N MET A 91 2.92 -7.93 17.07
CA MET A 91 3.69 -7.90 18.32
C MET A 91 5.20 -7.91 18.06
N ASN A 92 5.67 -8.66 17.05
CA ASN A 92 7.07 -8.63 16.67
C ASN A 92 7.49 -7.26 16.15
N ARG A 93 6.67 -6.60 15.31
CA ARG A 93 6.94 -5.23 14.83
C ARG A 93 6.87 -4.19 15.94
N LEU A 94 6.05 -4.42 16.95
CA LEU A 94 5.99 -3.58 18.14
C LEU A 94 7.27 -3.70 18.99
N ALA A 95 7.80 -4.91 19.12
CA ALA A 95 9.05 -5.17 19.84
C ALA A 95 10.30 -4.73 19.07
N HIS A 96 10.27 -4.84 17.74
CA HIS A 96 11.39 -4.55 16.83
C HIS A 96 10.91 -3.65 15.67
N PRO A 97 10.62 -2.37 15.91
CA PRO A 97 10.09 -1.48 14.88
C PRO A 97 11.05 -1.28 13.70
N GLU A 98 12.36 -1.37 13.93
CA GLU A 98 13.42 -1.30 12.92
C GLU A 98 13.51 -2.54 12.02
N SER A 99 12.89 -3.67 12.41
CA SER A 99 12.96 -4.91 11.63
C SER A 99 11.95 -4.94 10.47
N VAL A 100 11.16 -3.87 10.28
CA VAL A 100 10.22 -3.78 9.16
C VAL A 100 11.01 -3.44 7.90
N GLY A 101 11.26 -4.44 7.07
CA GLY A 101 11.90 -4.22 5.77
C GLY A 101 11.06 -3.31 4.88
N SER A 102 11.72 -2.36 4.22
CA SER A 102 11.13 -1.63 3.10
C SER A 102 10.87 -2.59 1.94
N ILE A 103 9.72 -2.45 1.31
CA ILE A 103 9.44 -3.11 0.04
C ILE A 103 10.15 -2.32 -1.05
N THR A 104 10.83 -3.01 -1.95
CA THR A 104 11.54 -2.35 -3.04
C THR A 104 10.56 -1.60 -3.96
N GLN A 105 11.04 -0.56 -4.65
CA GLN A 105 10.19 0.15 -5.63
C GLN A 105 9.63 -0.79 -6.70
N ARG A 106 10.37 -1.87 -7.02
CA ARG A 106 9.98 -2.88 -8.00
C ARG A 106 8.79 -3.69 -7.53
N GLU A 107 8.84 -4.18 -6.29
CA GLU A 107 7.75 -4.93 -5.70
C GLU A 107 6.49 -4.09 -5.57
N MET A 108 6.62 -2.81 -5.19
CA MET A 108 5.48 -1.90 -5.13
C MET A 108 4.89 -1.64 -6.53
N PHE A 109 5.72 -1.46 -7.55
CA PHE A 109 5.28 -1.34 -8.94
C PHE A 109 4.52 -2.59 -9.40
N MET A 110 5.05 -3.78 -9.11
CA MET A 110 4.41 -5.05 -9.46
C MET A 110 3.11 -5.29 -8.68
N LYS A 111 3.03 -4.88 -7.40
CA LYS A 111 1.79 -4.94 -6.61
C LYS A 111 0.70 -4.08 -7.26
N ASN A 112 1.03 -2.83 -7.60
CA ASN A 112 0.09 -1.93 -8.29
C ASN A 112 -0.34 -2.49 -9.65
N LEU A 113 0.60 -3.04 -10.43
CA LEU A 113 0.31 -3.65 -11.73
C LEU A 113 -0.64 -4.85 -11.60
N ARG A 114 -0.47 -5.69 -10.57
CA ARG A 114 -1.35 -6.83 -10.29
C ARG A 114 -2.74 -6.41 -9.82
N ALA A 115 -2.86 -5.30 -9.09
CA ALA A 115 -4.14 -4.80 -8.61
C ALA A 115 -5.07 -4.31 -9.74
N LEU A 116 -4.51 -3.90 -10.88
CA LEU A 116 -5.30 -3.50 -12.05
C LEU A 116 -5.96 -4.71 -12.70
N LYS A 117 -7.29 -4.78 -12.74
CA LYS A 117 -8.03 -5.91 -13.32
C LYS A 117 -7.96 -5.99 -14.86
N SER A 118 -7.87 -4.85 -15.55
CA SER A 118 -7.95 -4.77 -17.02
C SER A 118 -6.57 -4.77 -17.70
N PRO A 119 -6.36 -5.55 -18.77
CA PRO A 119 -5.11 -5.53 -19.53
C PRO A 119 -4.81 -4.16 -20.15
N LEU A 120 -5.84 -3.43 -20.60
CA LEU A 120 -5.69 -2.06 -21.10
C LEU A 120 -5.21 -1.11 -19.99
N LYS A 121 -5.79 -1.22 -18.78
CA LYS A 121 -5.36 -0.41 -17.63
C LYS A 121 -3.93 -0.72 -17.21
N LYS A 122 -3.53 -2.00 -17.25
CA LYS A 122 -2.13 -2.42 -17.03
C LYS A 122 -1.19 -1.81 -18.07
N PHE A 123 -1.57 -1.86 -19.35
CA PHE A 123 -0.79 -1.27 -20.43
C PHE A 123 -0.65 0.25 -20.28
N ILE A 124 -1.75 0.97 -20.00
CA ILE A 124 -1.74 2.42 -19.76
C ILE A 124 -0.86 2.76 -18.54
N PHE A 125 -0.91 1.96 -17.48
CA PHE A 125 -0.09 2.16 -16.29
C PHE A 125 1.41 2.02 -16.59
N ILE A 126 1.80 0.96 -17.30
CA ILE A 126 3.19 0.73 -17.74
C ILE A 126 3.64 1.86 -18.67
N LEU A 127 2.82 2.20 -19.67
CA LEU A 127 3.14 3.24 -20.65
C LEU A 127 3.24 4.61 -20.00
N GLY A 128 2.40 4.91 -19.00
CA GLY A 128 2.45 6.14 -18.23
C GLY A 128 3.72 6.27 -17.37
N ASP A 129 4.32 5.18 -16.91
CA ASP A 129 5.59 5.25 -16.16
C ASP A 129 6.81 5.40 -17.09
N ILE A 130 6.80 4.71 -18.24
CA ILE A 130 7.89 4.74 -19.21
C ILE A 130 7.86 6.05 -20.03
N ILE A 131 6.67 6.42 -20.53
CA ILE A 131 6.42 7.54 -21.44
C ILE A 131 5.33 8.49 -20.87
N PRO A 132 5.52 9.08 -19.68
CA PRO A 132 4.64 10.14 -19.19
C PRO A 132 4.72 11.39 -20.06
N SER A 133 3.82 12.33 -19.81
CA SER A 133 3.71 13.57 -20.58
C SER A 133 4.96 14.47 -20.49
N ILE A 134 5.17 15.29 -21.53
CA ILE A 134 6.26 16.28 -21.57
C ILE A 134 6.18 17.26 -20.40
N GLY A 135 4.97 17.64 -19.97
CA GLY A 135 4.77 18.51 -18.80
C GLY A 135 5.21 17.86 -17.48
N PHE A 136 5.01 16.55 -17.33
CA PHE A 136 5.55 15.79 -16.20
C PHE A 136 7.08 15.76 -16.27
N MET A 137 7.65 15.53 -17.45
CA MET A 137 9.11 15.51 -17.65
C MET A 137 9.80 16.81 -17.32
N LYS A 138 9.25 17.93 -17.78
CA LYS A 138 9.76 19.26 -17.48
C LYS A 138 9.82 19.52 -15.97
N ARG A 139 8.80 19.09 -15.22
CA ARG A 139 8.77 19.21 -13.76
C ARG A 139 9.76 18.26 -13.07
N ARG A 140 9.83 17.00 -13.53
CA ARG A 140 10.68 15.95 -12.92
C ARG A 140 12.17 16.24 -13.05
N TYR A 141 12.60 16.75 -14.20
CA TYR A 141 14.01 17.03 -14.53
C TYR A 141 14.31 18.53 -14.56
N ASN A 142 13.41 19.36 -14.02
CA ASN A 142 13.54 20.82 -13.96
C ASN A 142 13.95 21.48 -15.30
N CYS A 143 13.36 21.01 -16.41
CA CYS A 143 13.68 21.47 -17.75
C CYS A 143 12.76 22.61 -18.20
N ARG A 144 13.34 23.72 -18.67
CA ARG A 144 12.57 24.86 -19.22
C ARG A 144 12.02 24.62 -20.63
N SER A 145 12.72 23.83 -21.45
CA SER A 145 12.35 23.57 -22.86
C SER A 145 11.78 22.15 -23.08
N LYS A 146 10.95 21.98 -24.11
CA LYS A 146 10.39 20.67 -24.51
C LYS A 146 11.48 19.74 -25.06
N MET A 147 12.47 20.30 -25.75
CA MET A 147 13.58 19.56 -26.35
C MET A 147 14.49 18.95 -25.28
N ALA A 148 14.80 19.70 -24.23
CA ALA A 148 15.53 19.18 -23.07
C ALA A 148 14.80 18.02 -22.41
N ALA A 149 13.47 18.12 -22.24
CA ALA A 149 12.66 17.03 -21.70
C ALA A 149 12.69 15.77 -22.60
N PHE A 150 12.78 15.93 -23.92
CA PHE A 150 12.83 14.79 -24.86
C PHE A 150 14.12 13.97 -24.70
N LEU A 151 15.26 14.62 -24.47
CA LEU A 151 16.56 13.96 -24.26
C LEU A 151 16.60 13.04 -23.02
N PHE A 152 15.68 13.22 -22.07
CA PHE A 152 15.57 12.36 -20.89
C PHE A 152 14.66 11.13 -21.09
N TYR A 153 13.97 10.98 -22.23
CA TYR A 153 13.17 9.78 -22.50
C TYR A 153 14.02 8.51 -22.70
N PRO A 154 15.15 8.53 -23.44
CA PRO A 154 16.05 7.37 -23.53
C PRO A 154 16.52 6.87 -22.16
N HIS A 155 16.87 7.80 -21.25
CA HIS A 155 17.22 7.46 -19.87
C HIS A 155 16.08 6.73 -19.13
N ARG A 156 14.82 7.06 -19.43
CA ARG A 156 13.66 6.36 -18.87
C ARG A 156 13.33 5.04 -19.55
N LEU A 157 13.66 4.85 -20.83
CA LEU A 157 13.52 3.54 -21.49
C LEU A 157 14.41 2.48 -20.82
N GLY A 158 15.50 2.89 -20.16
CA GLY A 158 16.30 2.02 -19.29
C GLY A 158 15.49 1.35 -18.15
N LYS A 159 14.38 1.95 -17.69
CA LYS A 159 13.47 1.31 -16.72
C LYS A 159 12.79 0.05 -17.27
N ILE A 160 12.69 -0.12 -18.59
CA ILE A 160 12.10 -1.33 -19.19
C ILE A 160 12.94 -2.56 -18.82
N LEU A 161 14.26 -2.43 -18.87
CA LEU A 161 15.20 -3.49 -18.47
C LEU A 161 15.09 -3.81 -16.96
N TRP A 162 14.78 -2.80 -16.13
CA TRP A 162 14.51 -2.97 -14.71
C TRP A 162 13.15 -3.67 -14.44
N ILE A 163 12.07 -3.28 -15.14
CA ILE A 163 10.75 -3.95 -15.05
C ILE A 163 10.88 -5.43 -15.47
N LEU A 164 11.60 -5.69 -16.56
CA LEU A 164 11.89 -7.04 -17.07
C LEU A 164 12.85 -7.86 -16.19
N GLY A 165 13.50 -7.22 -15.20
CA GLY A 165 14.43 -7.89 -14.28
C GLY A 165 15.81 -8.21 -14.85
N LEU A 166 16.16 -7.61 -15.98
CA LEU A 166 17.44 -7.80 -16.66
C LEU A 166 18.57 -6.92 -16.07
N LEU A 167 18.22 -5.88 -15.30
CA LEU A 167 19.17 -5.05 -14.57
C LEU A 167 18.80 -5.02 -13.08
N ARG A 168 19.68 -5.60 -12.25
CA ARG A 168 19.68 -5.45 -10.80
C ARG A 168 20.49 -4.20 -10.49
N THR A 169 19.87 -3.20 -9.88
CA THR A 169 20.51 -1.90 -9.62
C THR A 169 20.36 -1.61 -8.14
N GLU A 170 21.48 -1.58 -7.39
CA GLU A 170 21.53 -1.33 -5.95
C GLU A 170 20.66 -0.14 -5.51
N LYS A 171 20.58 0.91 -6.35
CA LYS A 171 19.82 2.13 -6.09
C LYS A 171 18.29 1.99 -6.08
N TYR A 172 17.76 0.85 -6.54
CA TYR A 172 16.33 0.55 -6.61
C TYR A 172 15.94 -0.73 -5.85
N ASP A 173 16.94 -1.46 -5.34
CA ASP A 173 16.83 -2.74 -4.64
C ASP A 173 17.19 -2.62 -3.13
N THR A 174 17.32 -1.39 -2.62
CA THR A 174 17.33 -1.02 -1.18
C THR A 174 16.13 -0.13 -0.89
#